data_AF-A0A086LDY5-F1
#
_entry.id   AF-A0A086LDY5-F1
#
_cell.length_a   1.000
_cell.length_b   1.000
_cell.length_c   1.000
_cell.angle_alpha   90.00
_cell.angle_beta   90.00
_cell.angle_gamma   90.00
#
_symmetry.space_group_name_H-M   'P 1'
#
loop_
_entity.id
_entity.type
_entity.pdbx_description
1 polymer ?
#
loop_
_entity_poly.entity_id
_entity_poly.type
_entity_poly.pdbx_seq_one_letter_code
_entity_poly.pdbx_strand_id
1 'polypeptide(L)'
;MLASPQGDPETGVSPVSDGAWRASVGGRPRPDTSDRGESDAGCTARTATSPPPRSLPRIAVVVRKRPLNEAERKRNEADLVQTRGRNAVLVDEPREKVDLTPYVMRHEFRVDFAFDEKSTNDEVYRAVVRPLVEACCLGDANTSCFAYGQTGSGKTYTMLGPQPYGRGVEAGVFELAAEDIFKCLEGGEKDAFVSFFEIYNGKLFDLLQNRKLVAALENGKKEVVVRGKLGEFVGGVSQRRPERERVREFLSKRSSFI
;
A
#
# COMPACT_ATOMS: atom_id res chain seq x y z
N MET A 1 11.49 7.57 -54.45
CA MET A 1 12.47 6.62 -55.02
C MET A 1 12.54 5.46 -54.05
N LEU A 2 11.67 4.45 -54.17
CA LEU A 2 11.86 3.23 -54.98
C LEU A 2 13.24 2.57 -54.77
N ALA A 3 13.29 1.50 -53.98
CA ALA A 3 13.63 0.14 -54.41
C ALA A 3 14.13 -0.73 -53.23
N SER A 4 13.40 -1.80 -52.93
CA SER A 4 14.02 -3.10 -52.57
C SER A 4 14.29 -3.85 -53.89
N PRO A 5 15.20 -4.86 -53.96
CA PRO A 5 14.83 -6.23 -53.57
C PRO A 5 15.97 -7.20 -53.13
N GLN A 6 15.56 -8.34 -52.52
CA GLN A 6 16.06 -9.75 -52.62
C GLN A 6 17.55 -10.07 -52.31
N GLY A 7 17.97 -11.17 -51.65
CA GLY A 7 17.34 -12.39 -51.11
C GLY A 7 18.38 -13.54 -51.02
N ASP A 8 18.39 -14.26 -49.88
CA ASP A 8 18.72 -15.70 -49.62
C ASP A 8 20.17 -16.27 -49.61
N PRO A 9 20.44 -17.48 -49.03
CA PRO A 9 19.60 -18.41 -48.22
C PRO A 9 20.22 -19.02 -46.92
N GLU A 10 19.32 -19.59 -46.10
CA GLU A 10 19.35 -20.82 -45.27
C GLU A 10 20.54 -21.25 -44.40
N THR A 11 20.26 -21.53 -43.12
CA THR A 11 20.43 -22.87 -42.50
C THR A 11 19.57 -22.95 -41.23
N GLY A 12 18.71 -23.95 -41.14
CA GLY A 12 17.76 -24.14 -40.04
C GLY A 12 18.28 -25.03 -38.91
N VAL A 13 17.67 -24.91 -37.73
CA VAL A 13 17.40 -26.02 -36.78
C VAL A 13 16.13 -25.68 -36.00
N SER A 14 15.26 -26.69 -35.84
CA SER A 14 13.92 -26.70 -35.23
C SER A 14 13.90 -26.48 -33.70
N PRO A 15 12.71 -26.29 -33.08
CA PRO A 15 12.57 -25.73 -31.74
C PRO A 15 12.65 -26.81 -30.64
N VAL A 16 13.29 -26.49 -29.52
CA VAL A 16 13.25 -27.35 -28.32
C VAL A 16 12.16 -26.85 -27.39
N SER A 17 11.32 -27.82 -27.04
CA SER A 17 10.03 -27.78 -26.36
C SER A 17 10.07 -27.45 -24.86
N ASP A 18 8.91 -26.97 -24.39
CA ASP A 18 8.47 -26.82 -23.00
C ASP A 18 8.95 -27.91 -22.03
N GLY A 19 9.74 -27.50 -21.04
CA GLY A 19 10.12 -28.30 -19.89
C GLY A 19 9.22 -28.00 -18.69
N ALA A 20 8.07 -28.67 -18.63
CA ALA A 20 7.20 -28.69 -17.45
C ALA A 20 7.87 -29.45 -16.30
N TRP A 21 8.20 -28.75 -15.21
CA TRP A 21 8.72 -29.37 -13.99
C TRP A 21 7.58 -30.08 -13.24
N ARG A 22 7.48 -31.40 -13.39
CA ARG A 22 6.66 -32.28 -12.52
C ARG A 22 7.51 -32.74 -11.35
N ALA A 23 7.16 -32.33 -10.13
CA ALA A 23 7.65 -32.95 -8.91
C ALA A 23 6.94 -34.31 -8.71
N SER A 24 7.73 -35.38 -8.70
CA SER A 24 7.29 -36.72 -8.33
C SER A 24 7.13 -36.81 -6.81
N VAL A 25 5.92 -37.12 -6.36
CA VAL A 25 5.65 -37.60 -4.99
C VAL A 25 5.22 -39.06 -5.11
N GLY A 26 6.14 -39.97 -4.81
CA GLY A 26 5.89 -41.40 -4.69
C GLY A 26 6.21 -41.85 -3.28
N GLY A 27 5.23 -42.43 -2.58
CA GLY A 27 5.48 -43.16 -1.34
C GLY A 27 4.30 -43.25 -0.36
N ARG A 28 3.36 -44.15 -0.63
CA ARG A 28 2.55 -44.96 0.34
C ARG A 28 2.12 -46.23 -0.43
N PRO A 29 1.76 -47.39 0.18
CA PRO A 29 1.03 -47.55 1.45
C PRO A 29 1.41 -48.82 2.30
N ARG A 30 0.89 -49.01 3.53
CA ARG A 30 -0.23 -49.92 3.95
C ARG A 30 -0.01 -50.37 5.44
N PRO A 31 -0.87 -51.17 6.12
CA PRO A 31 -1.95 -50.66 7.00
C PRO A 31 -2.06 -51.40 8.37
N ASP A 32 -3.14 -51.12 9.08
CA ASP A 32 -3.84 -51.91 10.12
C ASP A 32 -3.14 -52.30 11.43
N THR A 33 -3.72 -51.88 12.56
CA THR A 33 -4.71 -52.74 13.25
C THR A 33 -5.46 -51.96 14.34
N SER A 34 -6.70 -52.37 14.50
CA SER A 34 -7.74 -51.93 15.44
C SER A 34 -7.41 -52.16 16.91
N ASP A 35 -7.91 -51.30 17.80
CA ASP A 35 -8.72 -51.80 18.92
C ASP A 35 -9.71 -50.76 19.50
N ARG A 36 -10.78 -51.28 20.08
CA ARG A 36 -12.05 -50.66 20.50
C ARG A 36 -12.04 -50.17 21.96
N GLY A 37 -13.05 -49.36 22.32
CA GLY A 37 -13.53 -49.11 23.70
C GLY A 37 -13.53 -47.62 24.08
N GLU A 38 -14.60 -46.83 23.91
CA GLU A 38 -15.86 -46.70 24.69
C GLU A 38 -15.76 -45.79 25.95
N SER A 39 -16.59 -44.72 25.93
CA SER A 39 -17.13 -43.80 26.97
C SER A 39 -16.35 -43.57 28.30
N ASP A 40 -16.26 -42.36 28.86
CA ASP A 40 -17.42 -41.57 29.30
C ASP A 40 -17.05 -40.13 29.77
N ALA A 41 -18.06 -39.26 29.74
CA ALA A 41 -18.29 -38.06 30.55
C ALA A 41 -17.30 -36.87 30.62
N GLY A 42 -17.76 -35.73 30.08
CA GLY A 42 -17.64 -34.44 30.78
C GLY A 42 -16.66 -33.41 30.21
N CYS A 43 -17.05 -32.66 29.17
CA CYS A 43 -16.40 -31.38 28.87
C CYS A 43 -17.43 -30.34 28.45
N THR A 44 -17.74 -29.45 29.39
CA THR A 44 -18.57 -28.26 29.20
C THR A 44 -18.07 -27.45 28.01
N ALA A 45 -18.96 -27.22 27.04
CA ALA A 45 -18.73 -26.35 25.91
C ALA A 45 -18.35 -24.94 26.37
N ARG A 46 -17.05 -24.63 26.35
CA ARG A 46 -16.59 -23.24 26.39
C ARG A 46 -16.77 -22.71 24.98
N THR A 47 -17.80 -21.88 24.82
CA THR A 47 -17.98 -20.99 23.68
C THR A 47 -16.65 -20.30 23.43
N ALA A 48 -16.01 -20.63 22.30
CA ALA A 48 -14.82 -19.94 21.84
C ALA A 48 -15.25 -18.54 21.41
N THR A 49 -15.31 -17.62 22.37
CA THR A 49 -15.43 -16.20 22.09
C THR A 49 -14.20 -15.82 21.27
N SER A 50 -14.42 -15.52 19.99
CA SER A 50 -13.42 -14.94 19.12
C SER A 50 -12.75 -13.77 19.86
N PRO A 51 -11.41 -13.64 19.82
CA PRO A 51 -10.77 -12.51 20.46
C PRO A 51 -11.32 -11.22 19.84
N PRO A 52 -11.48 -10.15 20.64
CA PRO A 52 -11.89 -8.85 20.11
C PRO A 52 -10.94 -8.44 18.97
N PRO A 53 -11.40 -7.64 17.99
CA PRO A 53 -10.55 -7.18 16.91
C PRO A 53 -9.31 -6.58 17.52
N ARG A 54 -8.15 -7.15 17.17
CA ARG A 54 -6.86 -6.76 17.75
C ARG A 54 -6.73 -5.25 17.58
N SER A 55 -6.65 -4.52 18.69
CA SER A 55 -6.21 -3.13 18.69
C SER A 55 -4.95 -3.07 17.83
N LEU A 56 -4.95 -2.25 16.77
CA LEU A 56 -3.78 -2.16 15.91
C LEU A 56 -2.55 -1.87 16.77
N PRO A 57 -1.42 -2.54 16.51
CA PRO A 57 -0.18 -2.24 17.22
C PRO A 57 0.15 -0.75 17.02
N ARG A 58 0.80 -0.13 18.02
CA ARG A 58 1.16 1.31 17.97
C ARG A 58 1.96 1.67 16.71
N ILE A 59 2.67 0.70 16.14
CA ILE A 59 3.35 0.78 14.86
C ILE A 59 2.92 -0.45 14.05
N ALA A 60 2.43 -0.24 12.84
CA ALA A 60 2.12 -1.29 11.88
C ALA A 60 3.00 -1.14 10.65
N VAL A 61 3.65 -2.22 10.22
CA VAL A 61 4.49 -2.28 9.03
C VAL A 61 3.73 -2.98 7.92
N VAL A 62 3.53 -2.24 6.84
CA VAL A 62 2.74 -2.67 5.68
C VAL A 62 3.59 -2.62 4.42
N VAL A 63 3.53 -3.68 3.63
CA VAL A 63 4.19 -3.76 2.33
C VAL A 63 3.14 -3.89 1.24
N ARG A 64 3.30 -3.11 0.17
CA ARG A 64 2.47 -3.19 -1.03
C ARG A 64 3.36 -3.44 -2.25
N LYS A 65 3.10 -4.54 -2.95
CA LYS A 65 3.69 -4.84 -4.24
C LYS A 65 2.90 -4.11 -5.33
N ARG A 66 3.58 -3.41 -6.24
CA ARG A 66 2.94 -2.88 -7.47
C ARG A 66 3.06 -3.90 -8.61
N PRO A 67 2.13 -3.90 -9.58
CA PRO A 67 2.34 -4.67 -10.81
C PRO A 67 3.55 -4.15 -11.59
N LEU A 68 4.12 -5.02 -12.41
CA LEU A 68 5.06 -4.61 -13.44
C LEU A 68 4.39 -3.59 -14.38
N ASN A 69 5.15 -2.59 -14.81
CA ASN A 69 4.68 -1.62 -15.79
C ASN A 69 4.84 -2.17 -17.22
N GLU A 70 4.26 -1.48 -18.21
CA GLU A 70 4.33 -1.94 -19.60
C GLU A 70 5.75 -1.97 -20.17
N ALA A 71 6.62 -1.07 -19.74
CA ALA A 71 8.01 -1.04 -20.21
C ALA A 71 8.81 -2.22 -19.66
N GLU A 72 8.61 -2.58 -18.39
CA GLU A 72 9.19 -3.75 -17.72
C GLU A 72 8.71 -5.05 -18.40
N ARG A 73 7.41 -5.14 -18.70
CA ARG A 73 6.86 -6.27 -19.47
C ARG A 73 7.45 -6.36 -20.88
N LYS A 74 7.57 -5.24 -21.59
CA LYS A 74 8.18 -5.21 -22.94
C LYS A 74 9.66 -5.61 -22.94
N ARG A 75 10.37 -5.33 -21.84
CA ARG A 75 11.76 -5.77 -21.62
C ARG A 75 11.88 -7.19 -21.08
N ASN A 76 10.76 -7.89 -20.89
CA ASN A 76 10.71 -9.23 -20.31
C ASN A 76 11.41 -9.30 -18.93
N GLU A 77 11.22 -8.26 -18.10
CA GLU A 77 11.75 -8.26 -16.74
C GLU A 77 11.03 -9.30 -15.87
N ALA A 78 11.81 -10.01 -15.06
CA ALA A 78 11.28 -11.04 -14.18
C ALA A 78 10.63 -10.42 -12.93
N ASP A 79 9.47 -10.96 -12.56
CA ASP A 79 8.81 -10.64 -11.30
C ASP A 79 9.39 -11.47 -10.16
N LEU A 80 10.30 -10.86 -9.39
CA LEU A 80 11.05 -11.52 -8.32
C LEU A 80 10.39 -11.39 -6.94
N VAL A 81 9.24 -10.71 -6.83
CA VAL A 81 8.60 -10.44 -5.54
C VAL A 81 7.21 -11.05 -5.52
N GLN A 82 6.93 -11.86 -4.51
CA GLN A 82 5.63 -12.48 -4.32
C GLN A 82 5.12 -12.20 -2.92
N THR A 83 3.81 -12.16 -2.75
CA THR A 83 3.19 -12.09 -1.42
C THR A 83 2.66 -13.48 -1.06
N ARG A 84 2.86 -13.89 0.18
CA ARG A 84 2.32 -15.16 0.71
C ARG A 84 1.30 -14.86 1.80
N GLY A 85 0.03 -15.06 1.47
CA GLY A 85 -1.06 -14.70 2.38
C GLY A 85 -1.09 -13.19 2.63
N ARG A 86 -1.48 -12.78 3.85
CA ARG A 86 -1.65 -11.37 4.22
C ARG A 86 -0.48 -10.78 5.00
N ASN A 87 0.55 -11.56 5.34
CA ASN A 87 1.57 -11.16 6.34
C ASN A 87 3.00 -11.56 5.97
N ALA A 88 3.25 -11.95 4.72
CA ALA A 88 4.60 -12.30 4.27
C ALA A 88 4.87 -11.85 2.83
N VAL A 89 6.10 -11.43 2.59
CA VAL A 89 6.65 -11.08 1.29
C VAL A 89 7.85 -11.99 1.02
N LEU A 90 7.84 -12.62 -0.14
CA LEU A 90 8.90 -13.48 -0.65
C LEU A 90 9.68 -12.70 -1.72
N VAL A 91 11.00 -12.69 -1.59
CA VAL A 91 11.90 -12.09 -2.58
C VAL A 91 12.84 -13.17 -3.08
N ASP A 92 12.77 -13.44 -4.38
CA ASP A 92 13.62 -14.39 -5.07
C ASP A 92 14.86 -13.67 -5.60
N GLU A 93 16.00 -13.86 -4.95
CA GLU A 93 17.28 -13.27 -5.35
C GLU A 93 18.05 -14.25 -6.25
N PRO A 94 18.23 -13.96 -7.55
CA PRO A 94 19.07 -14.76 -8.42
C PRO A 94 20.54 -14.63 -7.98
N ARG A 95 21.19 -15.76 -7.74
CA ARG A 95 22.59 -15.83 -7.34
C ARG A 95 23.33 -16.86 -8.18
N GLU A 96 24.65 -16.76 -8.14
CA GLU A 96 25.55 -17.69 -8.80
C GLU A 96 26.48 -18.32 -7.75
N LYS A 97 26.69 -19.62 -7.84
CA LYS A 97 27.67 -20.33 -7.01
C LYS A 97 29.09 -20.07 -7.53
N VAL A 98 30.09 -20.48 -6.74
CA VAL A 98 31.51 -20.40 -7.15
C VAL A 98 31.79 -21.20 -8.43
N ASP A 99 31.00 -22.24 -8.70
CA ASP A 99 31.08 -23.07 -9.91
C ASP A 99 30.28 -22.53 -11.11
N LEU A 100 29.82 -21.26 -11.04
CA LEU A 100 28.98 -20.61 -12.05
C LEU A 100 27.56 -21.20 -12.21
N THR A 101 27.14 -22.09 -11.30
CA THR A 101 25.77 -22.64 -11.35
C THR A 101 24.77 -21.60 -10.83
N PRO A 102 23.73 -21.22 -11.62
CA PRO A 102 22.69 -20.31 -11.15
C PRO A 102 21.79 -20.99 -10.12
N TYR A 103 21.40 -20.25 -9.08
CA TYR A 103 20.41 -20.67 -8.11
C TYR A 103 19.59 -19.47 -7.63
N VAL A 104 18.42 -19.73 -7.05
CA VAL A 104 17.58 -18.68 -6.47
C VAL A 104 17.65 -18.78 -4.95
N MET A 105 18.09 -17.71 -4.31
CA MET A 105 18.01 -17.55 -2.86
C MET A 105 16.69 -16.86 -2.51
N ARG A 106 15.76 -17.61 -1.90
CA ARG A 106 14.46 -17.06 -1.48
C ARG A 106 14.56 -16.48 -0.08
N HIS A 107 14.19 -15.20 0.06
CA HIS A 107 14.07 -14.51 1.33
C HIS A 107 12.60 -14.34 1.71
N GLU A 108 12.25 -14.62 2.96
CA GLU A 108 10.91 -14.40 3.51
C GLU A 108 10.94 -13.28 4.55
N PHE A 109 10.15 -12.23 4.31
CA PHE A 109 9.96 -11.11 5.23
C PHE A 109 8.55 -11.14 5.79
N ARG A 110 8.41 -11.15 7.12
CA ARG A 110 7.11 -11.10 7.81
C ARG A 110 6.76 -9.68 8.19
N VAL A 111 5.52 -9.31 7.91
CA VAL A 111 4.98 -7.95 8.07
C VAL A 111 3.55 -8.03 8.59
N ASP A 112 3.00 -6.93 9.08
CA ASP A 112 1.61 -6.91 9.59
C ASP A 112 0.61 -7.10 8.45
N PHE A 113 0.85 -6.41 7.32
CA PHE A 113 0.07 -6.54 6.10
C PHE A 113 0.95 -6.59 4.85
N ALA A 114 0.69 -7.55 3.97
CA ALA A 114 1.30 -7.70 2.67
C ALA A 114 0.20 -7.66 1.58
N PHE A 115 0.24 -6.61 0.76
CA PHE A 115 -0.66 -6.40 -0.37
C PHE A 115 0.03 -6.78 -1.67
N ASP A 116 -0.69 -7.53 -2.50
CA ASP A 116 -0.20 -7.98 -3.80
C ASP A 116 -0.45 -6.92 -4.89
N GLU A 117 -0.04 -7.24 -6.11
CA GLU A 117 -0.20 -6.37 -7.28
C GLU A 117 -1.65 -6.13 -7.72
N LYS A 118 -2.59 -6.94 -7.23
CA LYS A 118 -4.03 -6.84 -7.52
C LYS A 118 -4.75 -5.95 -6.50
N SER A 119 -4.08 -5.66 -5.39
CA SER A 119 -4.65 -4.92 -4.27
C SER A 119 -4.85 -3.43 -4.62
N THR A 120 -6.08 -2.97 -4.44
CA THR A 120 -6.48 -1.57 -4.72
C THR A 120 -6.14 -0.63 -3.57
N ASN A 121 -6.09 0.67 -3.85
CA ASN A 121 -5.98 1.75 -2.88
C ASN A 121 -7.10 1.70 -1.85
N ASP A 122 -8.33 1.37 -2.26
CA ASP A 122 -9.48 1.25 -1.35
C ASP A 122 -9.28 0.09 -0.36
N GLU A 123 -8.81 -1.07 -0.83
CA GLU A 123 -8.50 -2.21 0.04
C GLU A 123 -7.37 -1.88 1.04
N VAL A 124 -6.29 -1.24 0.57
CA VAL A 124 -5.18 -0.78 1.42
C VAL A 124 -5.68 0.24 2.44
N TYR A 125 -6.50 1.20 2.01
CA TYR A 125 -7.08 2.23 2.87
C TYR A 125 -7.94 1.61 3.97
N ARG A 126 -8.91 0.75 3.61
CA ARG A 126 -9.83 0.13 4.57
C ARG A 126 -9.12 -0.73 5.62
N ALA A 127 -8.09 -1.46 5.20
CA ALA A 127 -7.37 -2.36 6.09
C ALA A 127 -6.41 -1.62 7.04
N VAL A 128 -5.78 -0.54 6.59
CA VAL A 128 -4.64 0.07 7.30
C VAL A 128 -4.93 1.49 7.79
N VAL A 129 -5.50 2.34 6.93
CA VAL A 129 -5.58 3.78 7.19
C VAL A 129 -6.91 4.16 7.83
N ARG A 130 -8.01 3.54 7.40
CA ARG A 130 -9.34 3.82 7.94
C ARG A 130 -9.42 3.67 9.48
N PRO A 131 -8.87 2.62 10.11
CA PRO A 131 -8.88 2.52 11.57
C PRO A 131 -8.10 3.66 12.26
N LEU A 132 -7.07 4.21 11.60
CA LEU A 132 -6.32 5.36 12.11
C LEU A 132 -7.17 6.64 12.04
N VAL A 133 -7.89 6.83 10.94
CA VAL A 133 -8.84 7.95 10.78
C VAL A 133 -9.92 7.87 11.86
N GLU A 134 -10.53 6.69 12.06
CA GLU A 134 -11.56 6.48 13.07
C GLU A 134 -11.05 6.80 14.49
N ALA A 135 -9.85 6.33 14.87
CA ALA A 135 -9.24 6.64 16.16
C ALA A 135 -8.95 8.15 16.35
N CYS A 136 -8.52 8.84 15.29
CA CYS A 136 -8.33 10.29 15.31
C CYS A 136 -9.66 11.04 15.47
N CYS A 137 -10.70 10.62 14.75
CA CYS A 137 -12.03 11.23 14.79
C CYS A 137 -12.72 11.07 16.16
N LEU A 138 -12.52 9.95 16.84
CA LEU A 138 -12.98 9.74 18.22
C LEU A 138 -12.22 10.60 19.24
N GLY A 139 -11.01 11.05 18.89
CA GLY A 139 -10.13 11.80 19.78
C GLY A 139 -9.26 10.89 20.66
N ASP A 140 -9.16 9.60 20.31
CA ASP A 140 -8.45 8.59 21.10
C ASP A 140 -6.93 8.64 20.89
N ALA A 141 -6.48 9.08 19.70
CA ALA A 141 -5.06 9.07 19.35
C ALA A 141 -4.67 10.08 18.27
N ASN A 142 -3.42 10.53 18.33
CA ASN A 142 -2.74 11.18 17.21
C ASN A 142 -2.14 10.11 16.29
N THR A 143 -2.59 10.05 15.04
CA THR A 143 -2.18 9.01 14.09
C THR A 143 -1.28 9.55 12.99
N SER A 144 -0.37 8.72 12.48
CA SER A 144 0.52 9.08 11.36
C SER A 144 0.70 7.88 10.43
N CYS A 145 0.74 8.15 9.12
CA CYS A 145 0.94 7.15 8.09
C CYS A 145 2.05 7.60 7.14
N PHE A 146 2.99 6.72 6.84
CA PHE A 146 4.13 6.99 5.98
C PHE A 146 4.11 6.07 4.76
N ALA A 147 4.36 6.64 3.58
CA ALA A 147 4.64 5.88 2.38
C ALA A 147 6.15 5.89 2.11
N TYR A 148 6.78 4.71 2.11
CA TYR A 148 8.22 4.56 1.92
C TYR A 148 8.54 3.62 0.74
N GLY A 149 9.70 3.81 0.12
CA GLY A 149 10.18 2.99 -1.00
C GLY A 149 10.93 3.79 -2.06
N GLN A 150 11.51 3.10 -3.04
CA GLN A 150 12.27 3.70 -4.15
C GLN A 150 11.41 4.56 -5.10
N THR A 151 12.04 5.40 -5.93
CA THR A 151 11.35 6.11 -7.01
C THR A 151 10.66 5.11 -7.95
N GLY A 152 9.43 5.41 -8.36
CA GLY A 152 8.62 4.50 -9.19
C GLY A 152 7.98 3.32 -8.46
N SER A 153 8.09 3.20 -7.13
CA SER A 153 7.47 2.09 -6.38
C SER A 153 5.96 2.24 -6.12
N GLY A 154 5.35 3.37 -6.50
CA GLY A 154 3.92 3.60 -6.28
C GLY A 154 3.54 4.36 -4.99
N LYS A 155 4.50 5.02 -4.31
CA LYS A 155 4.21 5.89 -3.15
C LYS A 155 3.16 6.96 -3.49
N THR A 156 3.43 7.74 -4.53
CA THR A 156 2.56 8.84 -4.97
C THR A 156 1.22 8.31 -5.49
N TYR A 157 1.23 7.18 -6.20
CA TYR A 157 0.02 6.48 -6.65
C TYR A 157 -0.90 6.09 -5.49
N THR A 158 -0.32 5.52 -4.42
CA THR A 158 -1.08 5.10 -3.23
C THR A 158 -1.65 6.31 -2.49
N MET A 159 -0.83 7.34 -2.26
CA MET A 159 -1.24 8.50 -1.47
C MET A 159 -2.18 9.43 -2.23
N LEU A 160 -1.84 9.80 -3.47
CA LEU A 160 -2.55 10.81 -4.27
C LEU A 160 -3.53 10.22 -5.29
N GLY A 161 -3.44 8.92 -5.61
CA GLY A 161 -4.14 8.30 -6.72
C GLY A 161 -3.32 8.29 -8.03
N PRO A 162 -3.86 7.68 -9.10
CA PRO A 162 -3.28 7.67 -10.44
C PRO A 162 -3.27 9.06 -11.07
N GLN A 163 -2.36 9.28 -12.03
CA GLN A 163 -2.30 10.52 -12.80
C GLN A 163 -3.38 10.56 -13.90
N PRO A 164 -3.95 11.73 -14.23
CA PRO A 164 -3.81 13.00 -13.50
C PRO A 164 -4.43 12.89 -12.10
N TYR A 165 -3.67 13.28 -11.06
CA TYR A 165 -4.01 13.02 -9.65
C TYR A 165 -5.43 13.50 -9.30
N GLY A 166 -6.18 12.70 -8.54
CA GLY A 166 -7.56 13.01 -8.14
C GLY A 166 -8.56 13.05 -9.31
N ARG A 167 -8.16 12.59 -10.50
CA ARG A 167 -9.03 12.49 -11.69
C ARG A 167 -9.04 11.11 -12.35
N GLY A 168 -8.36 10.13 -11.77
CA GLY A 168 -8.48 8.75 -12.22
C GLY A 168 -9.61 7.99 -11.54
N VAL A 169 -9.81 6.74 -11.99
CA VAL A 169 -10.88 5.85 -11.52
C VAL A 169 -10.67 5.41 -10.07
N GLU A 170 -9.41 5.36 -9.63
CA GLU A 170 -9.04 4.90 -8.29
C GLU A 170 -8.66 6.08 -7.39
N ALA A 171 -9.38 6.27 -6.29
CA ALA A 171 -9.07 7.32 -5.33
C ALA A 171 -7.75 7.06 -4.59
N GLY A 172 -7.03 8.13 -4.25
CA GLY A 172 -5.86 8.04 -3.38
C GLY A 172 -6.25 7.93 -1.91
N VAL A 173 -5.33 7.46 -1.05
CA VAL A 173 -5.53 7.40 0.40
C VAL A 173 -5.95 8.75 0.99
N PHE A 174 -5.41 9.88 0.49
CA PHE A 174 -5.80 11.19 1.00
C PHE A 174 -7.25 11.57 0.68
N GLU A 175 -7.77 11.16 -0.48
CA GLU A 175 -9.16 11.45 -0.87
C GLU A 175 -10.12 10.61 -0.02
N LEU A 176 -9.85 9.32 0.11
CA LEU A 176 -10.63 8.40 0.95
C LEU A 176 -10.63 8.83 2.43
N ALA A 177 -9.45 9.21 2.96
CA ALA A 177 -9.33 9.70 4.33
C ALA A 177 -10.10 11.01 4.54
N ALA A 178 -10.03 11.94 3.58
CA ALA A 178 -10.76 13.20 3.67
C ALA A 178 -12.27 12.96 3.71
N GLU A 179 -12.81 12.09 2.85
CA GLU A 179 -14.22 11.73 2.87
C GLU A 179 -14.68 11.19 4.22
N ASP A 180 -13.93 10.26 4.82
CA ASP A 180 -14.30 9.69 6.11
C ASP A 180 -14.14 10.70 7.27
N ILE A 181 -13.12 11.57 7.21
CA ILE A 181 -12.99 12.67 8.17
C ILE A 181 -14.21 13.60 8.09
N PHE A 182 -14.66 13.98 6.89
CA PHE A 182 -15.84 14.85 6.75
C PHE A 182 -17.11 14.20 7.29
N LYS A 183 -17.33 12.92 7.00
CA LYS A 183 -18.46 12.16 7.57
C LYS A 183 -18.42 12.14 9.09
N CYS A 184 -17.24 12.05 9.69
CA CYS A 184 -17.09 12.12 11.14
C CYS A 184 -17.39 13.51 11.73
N LEU A 185 -17.31 14.58 10.93
CA LEU A 185 -17.71 15.93 11.32
C LEU A 185 -19.22 16.15 11.16
N GLU A 186 -19.89 15.39 10.29
CA GLU A 186 -21.35 15.44 10.11
C GLU A 186 -22.07 14.93 11.37
N GLY A 187 -22.37 15.85 12.29
CA GLY A 187 -23.06 15.58 13.56
C GLY A 187 -22.24 15.87 14.82
N GLY A 188 -20.97 16.28 14.68
CA GLY A 188 -20.12 16.69 15.79
C GLY A 188 -19.92 18.21 15.87
N GLU A 189 -19.47 18.70 17.03
CA GLU A 189 -19.09 20.11 17.26
C GLU A 189 -17.61 20.41 16.94
N LYS A 190 -16.98 19.59 16.08
CA LYS A 190 -15.54 19.69 15.80
C LYS A 190 -15.28 20.48 14.52
N ASP A 191 -14.25 21.31 14.54
CA ASP A 191 -13.69 21.96 13.35
C ASP A 191 -12.52 21.15 12.80
N ALA A 192 -12.36 21.17 11.48
CA ALA A 192 -11.25 20.53 10.78
C ALA A 192 -10.41 21.53 10.01
N PHE A 193 -9.10 21.43 10.25
CA PHE A 193 -8.07 22.21 9.58
C PHE A 193 -7.17 21.25 8.80
N VAL A 194 -6.75 21.67 7.61
CA VAL A 194 -5.81 20.91 6.79
C VAL A 194 -4.61 21.76 6.45
N SER A 195 -3.43 21.19 6.62
CA SER A 195 -2.16 21.77 6.21
C SER A 195 -1.44 20.82 5.26
N PHE A 196 -0.81 21.34 4.22
CA PHE A 196 -0.06 20.52 3.28
C PHE A 196 1.31 21.16 3.00
N PHE A 197 2.38 20.41 3.31
CA PHE A 197 3.74 20.91 3.23
C PHE A 197 4.62 20.01 2.37
N GLU A 198 5.63 20.62 1.74
CA GLU A 198 6.73 19.95 1.08
C GLU A 198 8.03 20.28 1.81
N ILE A 199 8.82 19.26 2.14
CA ILE A 199 10.20 19.45 2.58
C ILE A 199 11.11 19.15 1.40
N TYR A 200 11.81 20.18 0.92
CA TYR A 200 12.73 20.07 -0.21
C TYR A 200 14.06 20.74 0.10
N ASN A 201 15.14 19.98 0.03
CA ASN A 201 16.51 20.44 0.31
C ASN A 201 16.64 21.19 1.66
N GLY A 202 16.09 20.60 2.73
CA GLY A 202 16.11 21.18 4.08
C GLY A 202 15.22 22.41 4.29
N LYS A 203 14.42 22.80 3.28
CA LYS A 203 13.47 23.92 3.36
C LYS A 203 12.03 23.40 3.39
N LEU A 204 11.18 24.05 4.17
CA LEU A 204 9.76 23.72 4.31
C LEU A 204 8.91 24.70 3.49
N PHE A 205 8.06 24.18 2.60
CA PHE A 205 7.19 24.97 1.74
C PHE A 205 5.73 24.63 2.03
N ASP A 206 4.90 25.64 2.22
CA ASP A 206 3.44 25.50 2.35
C ASP A 206 2.82 25.41 0.95
N LEU A 207 2.30 24.23 0.61
CA LEU A 207 1.70 23.94 -0.69
C LEU A 207 0.32 24.58 -0.85
N LEU A 208 -0.38 24.92 0.24
CA LEU A 208 -1.66 25.62 0.17
C LEU A 208 -1.47 27.13 -0.07
N GLN A 209 -0.31 27.68 0.27
CA GLN A 209 0.04 29.10 0.07
C GLN A 209 0.98 29.30 -1.11
N ASN A 210 0.71 28.68 -2.26
CA ASN A 210 1.52 28.82 -3.47
C ASN A 210 3.01 28.48 -3.27
N ARG A 211 3.28 27.36 -2.59
CA ARG A 211 4.63 26.88 -2.26
C ARG A 211 5.47 27.94 -1.50
N LYS A 212 4.84 28.66 -0.58
CA LYS A 212 5.50 29.69 0.22
C LYS A 212 6.49 29.07 1.21
N LEU A 213 7.71 29.60 1.26
CA LEU A 213 8.72 29.19 2.25
C LEU A 213 8.24 29.53 3.67
N VAL A 214 8.24 28.53 4.54
CA VAL A 214 7.87 28.64 5.96
C VAL A 214 9.00 28.06 6.82
N ALA A 215 9.02 28.42 8.11
CA ALA A 215 10.02 27.93 9.06
C ALA A 215 9.36 27.03 10.11
N ALA A 216 10.02 25.92 10.45
CA ALA A 216 9.68 25.12 11.61
C ALA A 216 10.66 25.45 12.74
N LEU A 217 10.15 25.90 13.88
CA LEU A 217 10.94 26.34 15.03
C LEU A 217 10.52 25.57 16.28
N GLU A 218 11.47 25.27 17.16
CA GLU A 218 11.20 24.66 18.46
C GLU A 218 10.82 25.74 19.49
N ASN A 219 9.71 25.54 20.20
CA ASN A 219 9.27 26.44 21.26
C ASN A 219 9.94 26.09 22.62
N GLY A 220 9.70 26.89 23.66
CA GLY A 220 10.25 26.62 25.00
C GLY A 220 9.78 25.32 25.66
N LYS A 221 8.78 24.63 25.10
CA LYS A 221 8.28 23.32 25.53
C LYS A 221 8.87 22.15 24.74
N LYS A 222 9.85 22.42 23.85
CA LYS A 222 10.44 21.45 22.93
C LYS A 222 9.48 20.90 21.88
N GLU A 223 8.45 21.67 21.55
CA GLU A 223 7.50 21.34 20.47
C GLU A 223 7.91 22.06 19.20
N VAL A 224 7.94 21.33 18.08
CA VAL A 224 8.21 21.93 16.77
C VAL A 224 6.92 22.58 16.25
N VAL A 225 6.97 23.89 16.04
CA VAL A 225 5.86 24.71 15.56
C VAL A 225 6.22 25.31 14.20
N VAL A 226 5.34 25.12 13.21
CA VAL A 226 5.48 25.77 11.90
C VAL A 226 4.99 27.21 12.00
N ARG A 227 5.86 28.17 11.67
CA ARG A 227 5.58 29.60 11.72
C ARG A 227 4.79 30.03 10.47
N GLY A 228 3.53 30.39 10.64
CA GLY A 228 2.66 30.88 9.57
C GLY A 228 1.17 30.64 9.88
N LYS A 229 0.29 30.96 8.93
CA LYS A 229 -1.12 30.54 8.99
C LYS A 229 -1.17 29.02 8.86
N LEU A 230 -1.50 28.33 9.95
CA LEU A 230 -1.45 26.88 10.04
C LEU A 230 -2.76 26.30 9.52
N GLY A 231 -2.76 25.96 8.24
CA GLY A 231 -3.85 25.28 7.59
C GLY A 231 -4.99 26.17 7.09
N GLU A 232 -5.72 25.62 6.13
CA GLU A 232 -6.98 26.17 5.68
C GLU A 232 -8.11 25.49 6.45
N PHE A 233 -9.15 26.25 6.78
CA PHE A 233 -10.37 25.70 7.36
C PHE A 233 -11.12 24.92 6.28
N VAL A 234 -11.36 23.62 6.51
CA VAL A 234 -11.94 22.73 5.50
C VAL A 234 -13.23 22.07 5.96
N GLY A 235 -13.65 22.21 7.22
CA GLY A 235 -14.86 21.56 7.72
C GLY A 235 -15.27 22.03 9.11
N GLY A 236 -16.58 22.13 9.41
CA GLY A 236 -17.09 22.51 10.73
C GLY A 236 -18.58 22.86 10.74
N VAL A 237 -19.15 22.96 11.94
CA VAL A 237 -20.61 23.11 12.23
C VAL A 237 -21.27 24.27 11.46
N SER A 238 -20.50 25.32 11.16
CA SER A 238 -21.00 26.58 10.60
C SER A 238 -21.26 26.58 9.09
N GLN A 239 -20.85 25.57 8.32
CA GLN A 239 -21.07 25.54 6.86
C GLN A 239 -21.39 24.14 6.32
N ARG A 240 -22.68 23.89 6.02
CA ARG A 240 -23.21 22.69 5.33
C ARG A 240 -23.12 22.85 3.80
N ARG A 241 -21.93 22.67 3.21
CA ARG A 241 -21.79 22.38 1.76
C ARG A 241 -21.66 20.87 1.54
N PRO A 242 -22.06 20.35 0.36
CA PRO A 242 -21.90 18.92 0.07
C PRO A 242 -20.41 18.51 0.13
N GLU A 243 -20.12 17.50 0.94
CA GLU A 243 -18.76 17.03 1.30
C GLU A 243 -17.83 16.83 0.08
N ARG A 244 -18.40 16.29 -1.01
CA ARG A 244 -17.69 16.00 -2.25
C ARG A 244 -17.09 17.23 -2.93
N GLU A 245 -17.74 18.39 -2.83
CA GLU A 245 -17.22 19.62 -3.44
C GLU A 245 -16.03 20.19 -2.64
N ARG A 246 -16.02 20.02 -1.31
CA ARG A 246 -14.90 20.49 -0.46
C ARG A 246 -13.66 19.62 -0.64
N VAL A 247 -13.85 18.29 -0.68
CA VAL A 247 -12.78 17.34 -1.00
C VAL A 247 -12.22 17.67 -2.40
N ARG A 248 -13.09 17.88 -3.39
CA ARG A 248 -12.66 18.24 -4.74
C ARG A 248 -12.01 19.61 -4.84
N GLU A 249 -12.47 20.62 -4.12
CA GLU A 249 -11.82 21.94 -4.09
C GLU A 249 -10.44 21.87 -3.44
N PHE A 250 -10.32 21.15 -2.31
CA PHE A 250 -9.04 20.86 -1.67
C PHE A 250 -8.09 20.10 -2.62
N LEU A 251 -8.59 19.08 -3.31
CA LEU A 251 -7.84 18.31 -4.31
C LEU A 251 -7.64 19.06 -5.63
N SER A 252 -8.44 20.08 -5.97
CA SER A 252 -8.26 20.86 -7.20
C SER A 252 -7.20 21.94 -7.01
N LYS A 253 -7.14 22.57 -5.83
CA LYS A 253 -6.00 23.41 -5.42
C LYS A 253 -4.69 22.63 -5.55
N ARG A 254 -4.71 21.31 -5.31
CA ARG A 254 -3.58 20.38 -5.44
C ARG A 254 -3.05 20.22 -6.87
N SER A 255 -3.90 20.29 -7.89
CA SER A 255 -3.52 20.03 -9.29
C SER A 255 -2.62 21.13 -9.87
N SER A 256 -2.51 22.27 -9.20
CA SER A 256 -1.69 23.41 -9.61
C SER A 256 -0.24 23.34 -9.09
N PHE A 257 0.08 22.37 -8.22
CA PHE A 257 1.35 22.33 -7.46
C PHE A 257 2.23 21.11 -7.74
N ILE A 258 1.78 20.18 -8.58
CA ILE A 258 2.56 19.02 -9.04
C ILE A 258 2.69 19.10 -10.55
#